data_AF-A0A1G3AGN9-F1
#
_entry.id   AF-A0A1G3AGN9-F1
#
_cell.length_a   1.000
_cell.length_b   1.000
_cell.length_c   1.000
_cell.angle_alpha   90.00
_cell.angle_beta   90.00
_cell.angle_gamma   90.00
#
_symmetry.space_group_name_H-M   'P 1'
#
loop_
_entity.id
_entity.type
_entity.pdbx_description
1 polymer ?
#
loop_
_entity_poly.entity_id
_entity_poly.type
_entity_poly.pdbx_seq_one_letter_code
_entity_poly.pdbx_strand_id
1 'polypeptide(L)'
;MKDPGKAAQKWARNLAAAGDTIREGVQRVTVSPGTRAAAAKEAYKQGVANNVDKWARNVAAISLPDWQAAILGKGLERIASGVADAEAKVSNFLTQLMGYQASQLGQLPARGATGSDANKQRMAKWFDIMKQFKRRP
;
A
#
# COMPACT_ATOMS: atom_id res chain seq x y z
N MET A 1 -13.18 24.91 29.12
CA MET A 1 -12.82 23.87 28.13
C MET A 1 -12.05 24.57 27.00
N LYS A 2 -10.81 24.18 26.68
CA LYS A 2 -10.00 24.85 25.63
C LYS A 2 -10.67 24.60 24.28
N ASP A 3 -11.10 25.68 23.62
CA ASP A 3 -11.71 25.66 22.29
C ASP A 3 -10.88 24.80 21.30
N PRO A 4 -11.44 23.70 20.75
CA PRO A 4 -10.76 22.84 19.80
C PRO A 4 -10.24 23.58 18.56
N GLY A 5 -10.95 24.60 18.09
CA GLY A 5 -10.53 25.42 16.95
C GLY A 5 -9.27 26.21 17.25
N LYS A 6 -9.18 26.83 18.44
CA LYS A 6 -7.98 27.54 18.90
C LYS A 6 -6.79 26.60 19.11
N ALA A 7 -7.04 25.37 19.58
CA ALA A 7 -6.00 24.36 19.71
C ALA A 7 -5.44 23.92 18.35
N ALA A 8 -6.32 23.66 17.37
CA ALA A 8 -5.92 23.31 16.01
C ALA A 8 -5.14 24.42 15.31
N GLN A 9 -5.59 25.68 15.42
CA GLN A 9 -4.89 26.84 14.84
C GLN A 9 -3.50 27.04 15.45
N LYS A 10 -3.37 26.88 16.77
CA LYS A 10 -2.07 26.96 17.45
C LYS A 10 -1.13 25.86 16.98
N TRP A 11 -1.61 24.62 16.86
CA TRP A 11 -0.83 23.51 16.35
C TRP A 11 -0.35 23.76 14.92
N ALA A 12 -1.27 24.13 14.02
CA ALA A 12 -0.96 24.38 12.60
C ALA A 12 0.10 25.49 12.45
N ARG A 13 -0.08 26.62 13.14
CA ARG A 13 0.89 27.72 13.14
C ARG A 13 2.26 27.28 13.64
N ASN A 14 2.30 26.55 14.75
CA ASN A 14 3.56 26.12 15.35
C ASN A 14 4.30 25.11 14.46
N LEU A 15 3.58 24.18 13.82
CA LEU A 15 4.18 23.19 12.95
C LEU A 15 4.69 23.81 11.64
N ALA A 16 3.94 24.76 11.06
CA ALA A 16 4.38 25.51 9.89
C ALA A 16 5.67 26.31 10.16
N ALA A 17 5.78 26.89 11.36
CA ALA A 17 6.98 27.62 11.78
C ALA A 17 8.18 26.73 12.13
N ALA A 18 7.98 25.41 12.33
CA ALA A 18 9.03 24.48 12.76
C ALA A 18 9.90 23.92 11.61
N GLY A 19 9.74 24.43 10.39
CA GLY A 19 10.41 23.88 9.19
C GLY A 19 11.93 23.77 9.31
N ASP A 20 12.59 24.80 9.84
CA ASP A 20 14.05 24.80 9.99
C ASP A 20 14.53 23.80 11.05
N THR A 21 13.84 23.73 12.21
CA THR A 21 14.10 22.73 13.25
C THR A 21 13.94 21.31 12.73
N ILE A 22 12.91 21.05 11.92
CA ILE A 22 12.69 19.74 11.29
C ILE A 22 13.83 19.44 10.31
N ARG A 23 14.21 20.39 9.46
CA ARG A 23 15.31 20.22 8.49
C ARG A 23 16.62 19.87 9.18
N GLU A 24 16.98 20.62 10.22
CA GLU A 24 18.18 20.36 11.02
C GLU A 24 18.14 18.98 11.68
N GLY A 25 16.98 18.60 12.24
CA GLY A 25 16.78 17.28 12.83
C GLY A 25 17.02 16.14 11.83
N VAL A 26 16.50 16.27 10.61
CA VAL A 26 16.71 15.29 9.54
C VAL A 26 18.19 15.25 9.11
N GLN A 27 18.84 16.40 8.96
CA GLN A 27 20.25 16.48 8.57
C GLN A 27 21.19 15.83 9.60
N ARG A 28 20.79 15.77 10.88
CA ARG A 28 21.54 15.07 11.95
C ARG A 28 21.40 13.54 11.90
N VAL A 29 20.51 12.99 11.08
CA VAL A 29 20.33 11.53 10.96
C VAL A 29 21.50 10.92 10.20
N THR A 30 22.39 10.24 10.91
CA THR A 30 23.62 9.65 10.35
C THR A 30 23.45 8.22 9.82
N VAL A 31 22.32 7.56 10.12
CA VAL A 31 22.00 6.20 9.68
C VAL A 31 20.57 6.17 9.22
N SER A 32 20.32 5.56 8.06
CA SER A 32 18.96 5.48 7.53
C SER A 32 18.01 4.82 8.55
N PRO A 33 16.82 5.39 8.80
CA PRO A 33 15.84 4.78 9.71
C PRO A 33 15.46 3.36 9.30
N GLY A 34 15.42 3.07 7.99
CA GLY A 34 15.15 1.75 7.45
C GLY A 34 16.23 0.71 7.83
N THR A 35 17.51 1.09 7.78
CA THR A 35 18.62 0.23 8.22
C THR A 35 18.51 -0.09 9.71
N ARG A 36 18.20 0.91 10.55
CA ARG A 36 18.00 0.70 12.00
C ARG A 36 16.79 -0.20 12.28
N ALA A 37 15.68 0.00 11.57
CA ALA A 37 14.49 -0.83 11.70
C ALA A 37 14.77 -2.28 11.29
N ALA A 38 15.50 -2.50 10.19
CA ALA A 38 15.87 -3.83 9.74
C ALA A 38 16.78 -4.57 10.74
N ALA A 39 17.70 -3.86 11.40
CA ALA A 39 18.53 -4.44 12.46
C ALA A 39 17.71 -4.90 13.68
N ALA A 40 16.54 -4.29 13.93
CA ALA A 40 15.63 -4.65 15.03
C ALA A 40 14.69 -5.83 14.70
N LYS A 41 14.92 -6.56 13.60
CA LYS A 41 14.06 -7.66 13.12
C LYS A 41 13.74 -8.71 14.20
N GLU A 42 14.73 -9.13 14.98
CA GLU A 42 14.50 -10.18 15.98
C GLU A 42 13.69 -9.66 17.18
N ALA A 43 13.94 -8.43 17.63
CA ALA A 43 13.12 -7.77 18.63
C ALA A 43 11.66 -7.60 18.15
N TYR A 44 11.46 -7.28 16.87
CA TYR A 44 10.13 -7.24 16.27
C TYR A 44 9.45 -8.62 16.30
N LYS A 45 10.14 -9.69 15.86
CA LYS A 45 9.60 -11.06 15.86
C LYS A 45 9.19 -11.50 17.27
N GLN A 46 10.05 -11.25 18.26
CA GLN A 46 9.73 -11.59 19.64
C GLN A 46 8.60 -10.73 20.21
N GLY A 47 8.55 -9.45 19.86
CA GLY A 47 7.43 -8.57 20.19
C GLY A 47 6.09 -9.09 19.65
N VAL A 48 6.07 -9.58 18.41
CA VAL A 48 4.87 -10.21 17.82
C VAL A 48 4.48 -11.46 18.60
N ALA A 49 5.43 -12.38 18.86
CA ALA A 49 5.19 -13.59 19.62
C ALA A 49 4.60 -13.29 21.01
N ASN A 50 5.15 -12.30 21.72
CA ASN A 50 4.70 -11.92 23.07
C ASN A 50 3.30 -11.28 23.08
N ASN A 51 2.84 -10.72 21.96
CA ASN A 51 1.57 -9.99 21.89
C ASN A 51 0.48 -10.74 21.12
N VAL A 52 0.76 -11.92 20.58
CA VAL A 52 -0.18 -12.65 19.72
C VAL A 52 -1.49 -12.95 20.42
N ASP A 53 -1.46 -13.35 21.69
CA ASP A 53 -2.69 -13.64 22.45
C ASP A 53 -3.48 -12.37 22.79
N LYS A 54 -2.78 -11.27 23.07
CA LYS A 54 -3.41 -9.97 23.29
C LYS A 54 -4.10 -9.49 22.02
N TRP A 55 -3.44 -9.64 20.87
CA TRP A 55 -4.01 -9.37 19.56
C TRP A 55 -5.26 -10.22 19.33
N ALA A 56 -5.17 -11.55 19.55
CA ALA A 56 -6.28 -12.47 19.35
C ALA A 56 -7.51 -12.08 20.18
N ARG A 57 -7.32 -11.80 21.48
CA ARG A 57 -8.41 -11.33 22.36
C ARG A 57 -9.05 -10.03 21.86
N ASN A 58 -8.24 -9.05 21.48
CA ASN A 58 -8.75 -7.75 21.07
C ASN A 58 -9.50 -7.80 19.74
N VAL A 59 -9.03 -8.60 18.79
CA VAL A 59 -9.73 -8.79 17.50
C VAL A 59 -11.03 -9.56 17.70
N ALA A 60 -11.03 -10.60 18.54
CA ALA A 60 -12.23 -11.38 18.85
C ALA A 60 -13.28 -10.58 19.64
N ALA A 61 -12.88 -9.52 20.35
CA ALA A 61 -13.80 -8.69 21.12
C ALA A 61 -14.74 -7.83 20.27
N ILE A 62 -14.44 -7.65 18.98
CA ILE A 62 -15.28 -6.86 18.07
C ILE A 62 -16.37 -7.77 17.50
N SER A 63 -17.63 -7.45 17.79
CA SER A 63 -18.76 -8.19 17.26
C SER A 63 -18.96 -7.92 15.76
N LEU A 64 -19.58 -8.86 15.05
CA LEU A 64 -19.94 -8.67 13.64
C LEU A 64 -20.83 -7.42 13.43
N PRO A 65 -21.88 -7.17 14.24
CA PRO A 65 -22.68 -5.94 14.13
C PRO A 65 -21.86 -4.66 14.29
N ASP A 66 -20.95 -4.59 15.27
CA ASP A 66 -20.13 -3.40 15.51
C ASP A 66 -19.18 -3.13 14.34
N TRP A 67 -18.57 -4.18 13.80
CA TRP A 67 -17.73 -4.08 12.62
C TRP A 67 -18.52 -3.59 11.40
N GLN A 68 -19.72 -4.14 11.15
CA GLN A 68 -20.59 -3.72 10.06
C GLN A 68 -20.97 -2.24 10.19
N ALA A 69 -21.39 -1.82 11.38
CA ALA A 69 -21.71 -0.42 11.65
C ALA A 69 -20.52 0.52 11.41
N ALA A 70 -19.31 0.12 11.83
CA ALA A 70 -18.09 0.92 11.61
C ALA A 70 -17.72 1.02 10.12
N ILE A 71 -17.84 -0.07 9.36
CA ILE A 71 -17.55 -0.07 7.92
C ILE A 71 -18.57 0.77 7.17
N LEU A 72 -19.87 0.55 7.41
CA LEU A 72 -20.94 1.25 6.71
C LEU A 72 -20.97 2.75 7.06
N GLY A 73 -20.72 3.10 8.33
CA GLY A 73 -20.78 4.49 8.78
C GLY A 73 -19.52 5.32 8.56
N LYS A 74 -18.34 4.71 8.49
CA LYS A 74 -17.04 5.44 8.36
C LYS A 74 -16.08 4.82 7.36
N GLY A 75 -16.07 3.49 7.26
CA GLY A 75 -15.16 2.77 6.36
C GLY A 75 -15.36 3.14 4.90
N LEU A 76 -16.61 3.18 4.43
CA LEU A 76 -16.94 3.49 3.04
C LEU A 76 -16.48 4.89 2.62
N GLU A 77 -16.70 5.90 3.47
CA GLU A 77 -16.25 7.27 3.20
C GLU A 77 -14.72 7.35 3.08
N ARG A 78 -13.99 6.68 3.98
CA ARG A 78 -12.52 6.62 3.94
C ARG A 78 -11.98 5.86 2.73
N ILE A 79 -12.68 4.82 2.30
CA ILE A 79 -12.33 4.09 1.07
C ILE A 79 -12.48 5.02 -0.12
N ALA A 80 -13.60 5.76 -0.21
CA ALA A 80 -13.83 6.69 -1.30
C ALA A 80 -12.73 7.77 -1.37
N SER A 81 -12.37 8.39 -0.24
CA SER A 81 -11.29 9.38 -0.21
C SER A 81 -9.93 8.78 -0.58
N GLY A 82 -9.60 7.59 -0.04
CA GLY A 82 -8.35 6.90 -0.34
C GLY A 82 -8.23 6.47 -1.81
N VAL A 83 -9.35 6.10 -2.45
CA VAL A 83 -9.38 5.82 -3.88
C VAL A 83 -9.12 7.08 -4.69
N ALA A 84 -9.78 8.20 -4.38
CA ALA A 84 -9.56 9.46 -5.08
C ALA A 84 -8.09 9.91 -5.01
N ASP A 85 -7.46 9.81 -3.84
CA ASP A 85 -6.05 10.16 -3.65
C ASP A 85 -5.09 9.23 -4.42
N ALA A 86 -5.44 7.95 -4.53
CA ALA A 86 -4.60 6.93 -5.16
C ALA A 86 -4.88 6.74 -6.66
N GLU A 87 -5.98 7.28 -7.19
CA GLU A 87 -6.47 7.04 -8.56
C GLU A 87 -5.38 7.33 -9.59
N ALA A 88 -4.71 8.48 -9.48
CA ALA A 88 -3.63 8.85 -10.41
C ALA A 88 -2.48 7.82 -10.40
N LYS A 89 -2.11 7.30 -9.23
CA LYS A 89 -1.06 6.28 -9.09
C LYS A 89 -1.46 4.95 -9.72
N VAL A 90 -2.72 4.54 -9.56
CA VAL A 90 -3.27 3.32 -10.16
C VAL A 90 -3.41 3.48 -11.67
N SER A 91 -3.95 4.59 -12.13
CA SER A 91 -4.08 4.94 -13.56
C SER A 91 -2.73 4.93 -14.27
N ASN A 92 -1.70 5.53 -13.65
CA ASN A 92 -0.35 5.49 -14.19
C ASN A 92 0.20 4.05 -14.31
N PHE A 93 0.03 3.24 -13.27
CA PHE A 93 0.45 1.84 -13.31
C PHE A 93 -0.28 1.04 -14.40
N LEU A 94 -1.60 1.17 -14.48
CA LEU A 94 -2.41 0.47 -15.48
C LEU A 94 -2.06 0.91 -16.89
N THR A 95 -1.82 2.20 -17.12
CA THR A 95 -1.36 2.72 -18.41
C THR A 95 -0.06 2.04 -18.85
N GLN A 96 0.92 1.94 -17.95
CA GLN A 96 2.18 1.26 -18.24
C GLN A 96 2.00 -0.24 -18.49
N LEU A 97 1.23 -0.92 -17.63
CA LEU A 97 0.99 -2.35 -17.72
C LEU A 97 0.24 -2.72 -19.00
N MET A 98 -0.88 -2.04 -19.27
CA MET A 98 -1.71 -2.30 -20.44
C MET A 98 -0.99 -1.91 -21.73
N GLY A 99 -0.24 -0.81 -21.74
CA GLY A 99 0.61 -0.44 -22.87
C GLY A 99 1.66 -1.49 -23.18
N TYR A 100 2.33 -2.03 -22.15
CA TYR A 100 3.26 -3.15 -22.32
C TYR A 100 2.53 -4.39 -22.86
N GLN A 101 1.43 -4.80 -22.25
CA GLN A 101 0.64 -5.94 -22.68
C GLN A 101 0.25 -5.84 -24.17
N ALA A 102 -0.30 -4.69 -24.58
CA ALA A 102 -0.68 -4.42 -25.96
C ALA A 102 0.49 -4.56 -26.94
N SER A 103 1.67 -4.04 -26.56
CA SER A 103 2.89 -4.13 -27.39
C SER A 103 3.39 -5.57 -27.62
N GLN A 104 3.00 -6.51 -26.76
CA GLN A 104 3.49 -7.89 -26.79
C GLN A 104 2.48 -8.89 -27.36
N LEU A 105 1.21 -8.50 -27.58
CA LEU A 105 0.17 -9.40 -28.06
C LEU A 105 0.52 -10.09 -29.38
N GLY A 106 1.22 -9.39 -30.28
CA GLY A 106 1.65 -9.92 -31.58
C GLY A 106 2.71 -11.03 -31.50
N GLN A 107 3.35 -11.22 -30.34
CA GLN A 107 4.34 -12.28 -30.12
C GLN A 107 3.73 -13.59 -29.62
N LEU A 108 2.42 -13.58 -29.34
CA LEU A 108 1.73 -14.75 -28.86
C LEU A 108 1.41 -15.70 -30.02
N PRO A 109 1.62 -17.01 -29.86
CA PRO A 109 1.15 -18.00 -30.81
C PRO A 109 -0.35 -17.87 -31.10
N ALA A 110 -0.75 -18.35 -32.28
CA ALA A 110 -2.15 -18.47 -32.63
C ALA A 110 -2.91 -19.27 -31.57
N ARG A 111 -4.17 -18.89 -31.32
CA ARG A 111 -5.03 -19.62 -30.39
C ARG A 111 -5.37 -20.99 -31.01
N GLY A 112 -5.25 -22.06 -30.23
CA GLY A 112 -5.69 -23.39 -30.63
C GLY A 112 -7.15 -23.68 -30.26
N ALA A 113 -7.66 -24.83 -30.70
CA ALA A 113 -8.98 -25.31 -30.30
C ALA A 113 -9.12 -25.44 -28.77
N THR A 114 -10.34 -25.37 -28.25
CA THR A 114 -10.64 -25.54 -26.82
C THR A 114 -10.05 -26.86 -26.31
N GLY A 115 -9.32 -26.81 -25.20
CA GLY A 115 -8.66 -27.99 -24.61
C GLY A 115 -7.32 -28.38 -25.23
N SER A 116 -6.88 -27.73 -26.31
CA SER A 116 -5.61 -28.07 -26.97
C SER A 116 -4.36 -27.58 -26.21
N ASP A 117 -3.26 -28.30 -26.41
CA ASP A 117 -1.94 -27.93 -25.85
C ASP A 117 -1.39 -26.63 -26.44
N ALA A 118 -1.84 -26.21 -27.63
CA ALA A 118 -1.47 -24.93 -28.22
C ALA A 118 -1.86 -23.74 -27.32
N ASN A 119 -2.99 -23.84 -26.60
CA ASN A 119 -3.38 -22.82 -25.64
C ASN A 119 -2.50 -22.81 -24.37
N LYS A 120 -1.98 -23.98 -23.95
CA LYS A 120 -1.00 -24.07 -22.87
C LYS A 120 0.31 -23.39 -23.25
N GLN A 121 0.81 -23.65 -24.47
CA GLN A 121 2.02 -23.02 -24.99
C GLN A 121 1.88 -21.50 -25.12
N ARG A 122 0.72 -21.04 -25.59
CA ARG A 122 0.41 -19.61 -25.65
C ARG A 122 0.43 -18.94 -24.27
N MET A 123 -0.10 -19.60 -23.24
CA MET A 123 -0.05 -19.11 -21.85
C MET A 123 1.37 -19.12 -21.28
N ALA A 124 2.18 -20.16 -21.56
CA ALA A 124 3.58 -20.20 -21.16
C ALA A 124 4.37 -19.02 -21.78
N LYS A 125 4.17 -18.75 -23.07
CA LYS A 125 4.77 -17.60 -23.75
C LYS A 125 4.33 -16.27 -23.13
N TRP A 126 3.06 -16.13 -22.78
CA TRP A 126 2.55 -14.94 -22.10
C TRP A 126 3.20 -14.74 -20.74
N PHE A 127 3.39 -15.80 -19.96
CA PHE A 127 4.10 -15.75 -18.68
C PHE A 127 5.55 -15.27 -18.86
N ASP A 128 6.26 -15.81 -19.86
CA ASP A 128 7.63 -15.40 -20.20
C ASP A 128 7.77 -13.95 -20.67
N ILE A 129 6.71 -13.39 -21.23
CA ILE A 129 6.62 -11.97 -21.57
C ILE A 129 6.39 -11.16 -20.29
N MET A 130 5.35 -11.50 -19.52
CA MET A 130 4.94 -10.72 -18.35
C MET A 130 6.02 -10.63 -17.27
N LYS A 131 6.89 -11.65 -17.11
CA LYS A 131 8.03 -11.59 -16.18
C LYS A 131 9.04 -10.48 -16.50
N GLN A 132 9.02 -9.96 -17.73
CA GLN A 132 9.94 -8.91 -18.19
C GLN A 132 9.36 -7.51 -18.00
N PHE A 133 8.08 -7.38 -17.63
CA PHE A 133 7.49 -6.08 -17.35
C PHE A 133 8.21 -5.39 -16.18
N LYS A 134 8.66 -4.15 -16.41
CA LYS A 134 9.24 -3.29 -15.38
C LYS A 134 8.48 -1.98 -15.35
N ARG A 135 7.87 -1.68 -14.19
CA ARG A 135 7.27 -0.38 -13.93
C ARG A 135 8.36 0.69 -13.90
N ARG A 136 8.13 1.80 -14.60
CA ARG A 136 8.95 3.01 -14.50
C ARG A 136 8.43 3.87 -13.34
N PRO A 137 9.35 4.47 -12.54
CA PRO A 137 9.00 5.33 -11.42
C PRO A 137 8.19 6.54 -11.87
#